data_AF-A0A8T3YSQ8-F1
#
_entry.id   AF-A0A8T3YSQ8-F1
#
_cell.length_a   1.000
_cell.length_b   1.000
_cell.length_c   1.000
_cell.angle_alpha   90.00
_cell.angle_beta   90.00
_cell.angle_gamma   90.00
#
_symmetry.space_group_name_H-M   'P 1'
#
loop_
_entity.id
_entity.type
_entity.pdbx_description
1 polymer ?
#
loop_
_entity_poly.entity_id
_entity_poly.type
_entity_poly.pdbx_seq_one_letter_code
_entity_poly.pdbx_strand_id
1 'polypeptide(L)'
;MSEQNLKKEDIKELVKNSKIKLYELEEYLFQNIFNSDSEYFLQAVEISERLRAEIFEETLGITLDTIKDANYGLFVNNSRLKDGNILKGTELKLGTVKIPLSIAGPVKINWINSINNSTNTANTNVETKFEQREFHIPIATNEAALVAGLNRGIKAINLAGGVVSSVVYNGMTRAPLLEAPDIFSAQKFSENINTGKYNPLFAKIVEENAEYSKFMDVKAFQIQNKVWLRFRYNTGEAMGMNSAVKYTTLIMQELLNAETHPETKDFKLLALSGNLCSDKKAAMINIVEGRGYKAEASIIISNEILEKVFNVSAERIIKLNFWKNHVGSLLAGSLTGCNANAANTIAGIFAATGQDLAQIVESSTCYTFAAPASAPFSNTLGVNNAIKFSITLPCLEIGTIGGGTQFGTAKEAFDIIFANNRNNIVKNSANNCANLNEIEKIEKIEEKSGNNINNTCTNPLTRTFAEVIAAAVLAQELNLLAVLANEYALCNCHMKLARGE
;
A
#
# COMPACT_ATOMS: atom_id res chain seq x y z
N MET A 1 42.94 11.61 13.86
CA MET A 1 42.35 10.32 13.43
C MET A 1 43.06 9.15 14.12
N SER A 2 43.20 9.17 15.45
CA SER A 2 43.98 8.17 16.20
C SER A 2 43.56 7.97 17.67
N GLU A 3 42.29 8.19 18.02
CA GLU A 3 41.71 7.83 19.34
C GLU A 3 40.56 6.80 19.24
N GLN A 4 40.12 6.43 18.02
CA GLN A 4 38.99 5.51 17.78
C GLN A 4 39.29 4.01 17.97
N ASN A 5 40.49 3.67 18.44
CA ASN A 5 40.89 2.30 18.77
C ASN A 5 40.76 1.99 20.27
N LEU A 6 40.01 2.76 21.07
CA LEU A 6 39.45 2.25 22.33
C LEU A 6 38.52 1.09 21.96
N LYS A 7 38.98 -0.13 22.27
CA LYS A 7 39.12 -1.20 21.28
C LYS A 7 37.78 -1.85 20.99
N LYS A 8 37.49 -2.10 19.72
CA LYS A 8 36.38 -2.99 19.32
C LYS A 8 36.45 -4.31 20.07
N GLU A 9 37.65 -4.81 20.32
CA GLU A 9 37.92 -5.99 21.16
C GLU A 9 37.38 -5.84 22.59
N ASP A 10 37.55 -4.67 23.22
CA ASP A 10 37.05 -4.40 24.57
C ASP A 10 35.51 -4.44 24.60
N ILE A 11 34.86 -3.84 23.59
CA ILE A 11 33.38 -3.86 23.48
C ILE A 11 32.88 -5.29 23.21
N LYS A 12 33.53 -6.04 22.32
CA LYS A 12 33.22 -7.46 22.09
C LYS A 12 33.34 -8.25 23.39
N GLU A 13 34.37 -8.01 24.18
CA GLU A 13 34.58 -8.67 25.47
C GLU A 13 33.49 -8.28 26.49
N LEU A 14 33.07 -7.02 26.53
CA LEU A 14 31.93 -6.58 27.35
C LEU A 14 30.64 -7.32 26.97
N VAL A 15 30.39 -7.54 25.67
CA VAL A 15 29.25 -8.31 25.18
C VAL A 15 29.39 -9.80 25.54
N LYS A 16 30.56 -10.41 25.29
CA LYS A 16 30.85 -11.82 25.63
C LYS A 16 30.66 -12.10 27.12
N ASN A 17 31.08 -11.16 27.97
CA ASN A 17 30.93 -11.23 29.42
C ASN A 17 29.54 -10.77 29.90
N SER A 18 28.58 -10.56 29.01
CA SER A 18 27.20 -10.15 29.33
C SER A 18 27.06 -8.82 30.09
N LYS A 19 28.08 -7.96 30.05
CA LYS A 19 28.06 -6.61 30.65
C LYS A 19 27.27 -5.62 29.79
N ILE A 20 27.16 -5.88 28.49
CA ILE A 20 26.33 -5.13 27.53
C ILE A 20 25.55 -6.15 26.68
N LYS A 21 24.26 -5.91 26.45
CA LYS A 21 23.48 -6.77 25.54
C LYS A 21 23.61 -6.31 24.09
N LEU A 22 23.51 -7.24 23.14
CA LEU A 22 23.61 -6.94 21.70
C LEU A 22 22.61 -5.87 21.22
N TYR A 23 21.42 -5.81 21.83
CA TYR A 23 20.39 -4.81 21.49
C TYR A 23 20.66 -3.42 22.07
N GLU A 24 21.68 -3.27 22.93
CA GLU A 24 22.05 -2.01 23.59
C GLU A 24 23.22 -1.30 22.89
N LEU A 25 23.88 -1.98 21.95
CA LEU A 25 25.13 -1.51 21.35
C LEU A 25 25.03 -0.12 20.72
N GLU A 26 23.96 0.20 20.00
CA GLU A 26 23.81 1.52 19.37
C GLU A 26 23.80 2.63 20.39
N GLU A 27 23.01 2.45 21.46
CA GLU A 27 22.82 3.46 22.49
C GLU A 27 24.08 3.55 23.37
N TYR A 28 24.69 2.41 23.70
CA TYR A 28 25.94 2.36 24.45
C TYR A 28 27.06 3.10 23.72
N LEU A 29 27.26 2.82 22.43
CA LEU A 29 28.26 3.50 21.62
C LEU A 29 27.97 4.99 21.49
N PHE A 30 26.72 5.34 21.18
CA PHE A 30 26.30 6.72 21.03
C PHE A 30 26.59 7.55 22.28
N GLN A 31 26.21 7.04 23.46
CA GLN A 31 26.37 7.74 24.73
C GLN A 31 27.81 7.73 25.25
N ASN A 32 28.49 6.58 25.23
CA ASN A 32 29.76 6.40 25.96
C ASN A 32 30.99 6.61 25.08
N ILE A 33 30.88 6.44 23.77
CA ILE A 33 31.99 6.65 22.82
C ILE A 33 31.84 7.98 22.09
N PHE A 34 30.62 8.30 21.65
CA PHE A 34 30.34 9.51 20.88
C PHE A 34 29.74 10.65 21.72
N ASN A 35 29.64 10.50 23.06
CA ASN A 35 29.14 11.52 23.99
C ASN A 35 27.78 12.12 23.60
N SER A 36 26.92 11.30 22.99
CA SER A 36 25.60 11.70 22.46
C SER A 36 25.65 12.82 21.40
N ASP A 37 26.79 12.97 20.72
CA ASP A 37 26.92 13.93 19.63
C ASP A 37 26.14 13.46 18.40
N SER A 38 25.12 14.23 18.05
CA SER A 38 24.21 13.97 16.94
C SER A 38 24.91 13.84 15.58
N GLU A 39 26.10 14.40 15.39
CA GLU A 39 26.84 14.24 14.13
C GLU A 39 27.29 12.78 13.93
N TYR A 40 27.51 12.05 15.03
CA TYR A 40 28.10 10.71 15.02
C TYR A 40 27.09 9.57 15.20
N PHE A 41 25.79 9.84 15.28
CA PHE A 41 24.80 8.78 15.52
C PHE A 41 24.81 7.70 14.40
N LEU A 42 25.00 8.10 13.14
CA LEU A 42 25.09 7.16 12.02
C LEU A 42 26.30 6.23 12.17
N GLN A 43 27.42 6.78 12.64
CA GLN A 43 28.64 6.01 12.91
C GLN A 43 28.43 5.04 14.07
N ALA A 44 27.71 5.45 15.14
CA ALA A 44 27.36 4.57 16.25
C ALA A 44 26.49 3.39 15.82
N VAL A 45 25.52 3.62 14.92
CA VAL A 45 24.67 2.57 14.33
C VAL A 45 25.53 1.63 13.46
N GLU A 46 26.40 2.17 12.62
CA GLU A 46 27.24 1.37 11.72
C GLU A 46 28.23 0.48 12.49
N ILE A 47 28.89 1.03 13.51
CA ILE A 47 29.84 0.27 14.33
C ILE A 47 29.10 -0.84 15.08
N SER A 48 27.91 -0.56 15.61
CA SER A 48 27.05 -1.57 16.25
C SER A 48 26.70 -2.73 15.31
N GLU A 49 26.30 -2.41 14.08
CA GLU A 49 25.96 -3.39 13.05
C GLU A 49 27.13 -4.32 12.76
N ARG A 50 28.32 -3.74 12.52
CA ARG A 50 29.55 -4.50 12.25
C ARG A 50 29.97 -5.34 13.46
N LEU A 51 29.97 -4.77 14.66
CA LEU A 51 30.32 -5.50 15.88
C LEU A 51 29.40 -6.71 16.09
N ARG A 52 28.09 -6.54 15.88
CA ARG A 52 27.16 -7.68 15.94
C ARG A 52 27.49 -8.72 14.88
N ALA A 53 27.68 -8.32 13.62
CA ALA A 53 28.03 -9.26 12.55
C ALA A 53 29.29 -10.07 12.89
N GLU A 54 30.36 -9.41 13.34
CA GLU A 54 31.62 -10.06 13.71
C GLU A 54 31.44 -11.02 14.91
N ILE A 55 30.65 -10.66 15.93
CA ILE A 55 30.35 -11.55 17.06
C ILE A 55 29.60 -12.81 16.58
N PHE A 56 28.67 -12.66 15.63
CA PHE A 56 27.95 -13.80 15.05
C PHE A 56 28.85 -14.67 14.18
N GLU A 57 29.75 -14.09 13.38
CA GLU A 57 30.76 -14.82 12.61
C GLU A 57 31.65 -15.68 13.51
N GLU A 58 32.17 -15.10 14.60
CA GLU A 58 32.98 -15.81 15.60
C GLU A 58 32.19 -16.96 16.27
N THR A 59 30.92 -16.72 16.59
CA THR A 59 30.06 -17.71 17.28
C THR A 59 29.66 -18.86 16.37
N LEU A 60 29.42 -18.58 15.08
CA LEU A 60 28.92 -19.56 14.11
C LEU A 60 30.02 -20.20 13.27
N GLY A 61 31.23 -19.64 13.25
CA GLY A 61 32.34 -20.11 12.41
C GLY A 61 32.12 -19.88 10.90
N ILE A 62 31.44 -18.79 10.53
CA ILE A 62 31.13 -18.42 9.14
C ILE A 62 31.59 -16.99 8.83
N THR A 63 31.56 -16.59 7.55
CA THR A 63 31.71 -15.19 7.15
C THR A 63 30.41 -14.64 6.54
N LEU A 64 30.16 -13.35 6.76
CA LEU A 64 28.96 -12.61 6.38
C LEU A 64 29.31 -11.43 5.47
N ASP A 65 30.38 -11.54 4.66
CA ASP A 65 30.99 -10.42 3.92
C ASP A 65 30.00 -9.63 3.06
N THR A 66 29.05 -10.30 2.39
CA THR A 66 28.03 -9.64 1.59
C THR A 66 26.96 -8.95 2.45
N ILE A 67 26.64 -9.50 3.62
CA ILE A 67 25.61 -8.99 4.52
C ILE A 67 26.14 -7.76 5.29
N LYS A 68 27.37 -7.83 5.80
CA LYS A 68 28.03 -6.78 6.59
C LYS A 68 28.78 -5.74 5.75
N ASP A 69 28.59 -5.76 4.43
CA ASP A 69 29.31 -4.92 3.48
C ASP A 69 29.14 -3.43 3.81
N ALA A 70 30.25 -2.85 4.27
CA ALA A 70 30.40 -1.46 4.68
C ALA A 70 29.91 -0.45 3.63
N ASN A 71 30.10 -0.76 2.35
CA ASN A 71 29.75 0.15 1.27
C ASN A 71 28.23 0.29 1.12
N TYR A 72 27.43 -0.61 1.68
CA TYR A 72 25.97 -0.57 1.60
C TYR A 72 25.29 -0.24 2.93
N GLY A 73 25.94 -0.53 4.07
CA GLY A 73 25.38 -0.27 5.40
C GLY A 73 24.97 1.19 5.64
N LEU A 74 25.75 2.15 5.12
CA LEU A 74 25.48 3.59 5.18
C LEU A 74 24.28 4.03 4.32
N PHE A 75 24.08 3.41 3.15
CA PHE A 75 22.98 3.77 2.23
C PHE A 75 21.65 3.12 2.60
N VAL A 76 21.66 2.07 3.43
CA VAL A 76 20.47 1.34 3.89
C VAL A 76 20.37 1.44 5.41
N ASN A 77 20.42 2.67 5.92
CA ASN A 77 20.14 2.97 7.31
C ASN A 77 18.67 3.33 7.49
N ASN A 78 17.97 2.62 8.38
CA ASN A 78 16.57 2.86 8.73
C ASN A 78 16.39 3.43 10.15
N SER A 79 17.48 3.86 10.80
CA SER A 79 17.49 4.50 12.11
C SER A 79 17.46 6.02 11.99
N ARG A 80 16.92 6.68 13.02
CA ARG A 80 16.86 8.15 13.11
C ARG A 80 17.08 8.61 14.55
N LEU A 81 17.55 9.84 14.70
CA LEU A 81 17.54 10.51 16.01
C LEU A 81 16.16 11.13 16.26
N LYS A 82 15.63 10.92 17.46
CA LYS A 82 14.47 11.66 17.96
C LYS A 82 14.64 11.94 19.44
N ASP A 83 14.49 13.21 19.83
CA ASP A 83 14.58 13.66 21.23
C ASP A 83 15.88 13.16 21.92
N GLY A 84 17.00 13.20 21.19
CA GLY A 84 18.32 12.75 21.69
C GLY A 84 18.52 11.24 21.75
N ASN A 85 17.56 10.42 21.35
CA ASN A 85 17.65 8.96 21.37
C ASN A 85 17.69 8.37 19.96
N ILE A 86 18.37 7.23 19.80
CA ILE A 86 18.38 6.49 18.53
C ILE A 86 17.10 5.67 18.43
N LEU A 87 16.21 6.08 17.53
CA LEU A 87 15.08 5.26 17.09
C LEU A 87 15.55 4.30 15.99
N LYS A 88 15.65 3.02 16.35
CA LYS A 88 16.07 1.94 15.45
C LYS A 88 14.93 1.61 14.49
N GLY A 89 15.24 1.49 13.20
CA GLY A 89 14.24 1.04 12.21
C GLY A 89 14.04 -0.47 12.20
N THR A 90 15.06 -1.22 12.63
CA THR A 90 15.01 -2.65 12.93
C THR A 90 15.97 -2.96 14.07
N GLU A 91 15.56 -3.85 14.96
CA GLU A 91 16.35 -4.26 16.11
C GLU A 91 17.46 -5.23 15.70
N LEU A 92 18.59 -5.21 16.42
CA LEU A 92 19.68 -6.18 16.25
C LEU A 92 20.23 -6.27 14.81
N LYS A 93 20.18 -5.17 14.05
CA LYS A 93 20.66 -5.12 12.66
C LYS A 93 22.10 -5.65 12.56
N LEU A 94 22.30 -6.62 11.66
CA LEU A 94 23.60 -7.23 11.33
C LEU A 94 24.19 -6.73 10.01
N GLY A 95 23.35 -6.19 9.15
CA GLY A 95 23.67 -6.03 7.74
C GLY A 95 22.46 -5.66 6.91
N THR A 96 22.59 -5.89 5.60
CA THR A 96 21.52 -5.63 4.62
C THR A 96 21.34 -6.82 3.69
N VAL A 97 20.09 -7.05 3.26
CA VAL A 97 19.78 -7.95 2.14
C VAL A 97 19.63 -7.11 0.88
N LYS A 98 20.30 -7.52 -0.20
CA LYS A 98 20.31 -6.82 -1.48
C LYS A 98 19.36 -7.52 -2.46
N ILE A 99 18.39 -6.79 -2.99
CA ILE A 99 17.45 -7.27 -4.02
C ILE A 99 17.70 -6.46 -5.29
N PRO A 100 17.90 -7.09 -6.47
CA PRO A 100 18.07 -6.38 -7.74
C PRO A 100 16.88 -5.45 -8.01
N LEU A 101 17.18 -4.20 -8.35
CA LEU A 101 16.20 -3.18 -8.71
C LEU A 101 16.24 -2.94 -10.21
N SER A 102 15.08 -2.97 -10.85
CA SER A 102 14.91 -2.61 -12.26
C SER A 102 13.83 -1.55 -12.43
N ILE A 103 13.75 -0.94 -13.60
CA ILE A 103 12.71 0.04 -13.94
C ILE A 103 11.87 -0.52 -15.09
N ALA A 104 10.55 -0.49 -14.94
CA ALA A 104 9.59 -0.70 -16.02
C ALA A 104 8.92 0.62 -16.42
N GLY A 105 8.65 0.81 -17.71
CA GLY A 105 7.95 1.99 -18.22
C GLY A 105 8.68 2.76 -19.32
N PRO A 106 8.25 4.00 -19.61
CA PRO A 106 7.16 4.69 -18.93
C PRO A 106 5.78 4.07 -19.24
N VAL A 107 4.89 3.99 -18.24
CA VAL A 107 3.47 3.67 -18.45
C VAL A 107 2.66 4.96 -18.58
N LYS A 108 1.79 5.03 -19.60
CA LYS A 108 0.88 6.15 -19.84
C LYS A 108 -0.42 5.95 -19.06
N ILE A 109 -0.72 6.85 -18.14
CA ILE A 109 -1.95 6.86 -17.34
C ILE A 109 -2.78 8.08 -17.70
N ASN A 110 -4.06 7.88 -18.01
CA ASN A 110 -5.03 8.90 -18.41
C ASN A 110 -5.87 9.30 -17.19
N TRP A 111 -5.74 10.55 -16.75
CA TRP A 111 -6.40 11.10 -15.57
C TRP A 111 -7.55 12.01 -15.97
N ILE A 112 -8.67 11.96 -15.24
CA ILE A 112 -9.82 12.85 -15.49
C ILE A 112 -9.50 14.22 -14.88
N ASN A 113 -9.42 15.26 -15.72
CA ASN A 113 -9.08 16.62 -15.27
C ASN A 113 -10.30 17.50 -14.95
N SER A 114 -11.42 17.33 -15.66
CA SER A 114 -12.73 17.87 -15.29
C SER A 114 -13.84 17.14 -16.05
N ILE A 115 -15.04 17.11 -15.48
CA ILE A 115 -16.27 16.80 -16.22
C ILE A 115 -16.90 18.15 -16.55
N ASN A 116 -16.75 18.62 -17.78
CA ASN A 116 -17.44 19.84 -18.21
C ASN A 116 -18.90 19.49 -18.51
N ASN A 117 -19.80 19.77 -17.58
CA ASN A 117 -21.23 19.77 -17.84
C ASN A 117 -21.59 21.05 -18.61
N SER A 118 -21.38 21.05 -19.93
CA SER A 118 -21.97 22.08 -20.78
C SER A 118 -23.47 21.83 -20.87
N THR A 119 -24.25 22.50 -20.02
CA THR A 119 -25.70 22.58 -20.17
C THR A 119 -26.02 23.60 -21.25
N ASN A 120 -25.95 23.20 -22.52
CA ASN A 120 -26.69 23.87 -23.57
C ASN A 120 -27.59 22.83 -24.26
N THR A 121 -28.89 23.11 -24.11
CA THR A 121 -30.04 22.56 -24.82
C THR A 121 -29.77 21.53 -25.93
N ALA A 122 -30.37 20.35 -25.74
CA ALA A 122 -30.70 19.31 -26.73
C ALA A 122 -29.62 18.32 -27.23
N ASN A 123 -28.35 18.38 -26.81
CA ASN A 123 -27.39 17.27 -26.99
C ASN A 123 -26.26 17.34 -25.96
N THR A 124 -26.40 16.66 -24.82
CA THR A 124 -25.36 16.58 -23.78
C THR A 124 -24.25 15.61 -24.19
N ASN A 125 -23.30 16.08 -24.99
CA ASN A 125 -22.00 15.39 -25.13
C ASN A 125 -21.13 15.79 -23.94
N VAL A 126 -20.99 14.88 -22.97
CA VAL A 126 -20.02 15.03 -21.89
C VAL A 126 -18.63 14.76 -22.46
N GLU A 127 -17.88 15.80 -22.79
CA GLU A 127 -16.50 15.66 -23.26
C GLU A 127 -15.57 15.53 -22.04
N THR A 128 -15.21 14.29 -21.68
CA THR A 128 -14.22 14.03 -20.64
C THR A 128 -12.82 14.35 -21.16
N LYS A 129 -12.19 15.41 -20.65
CA LYS A 129 -10.79 15.72 -20.97
C LYS A 129 -9.86 14.92 -20.07
N PHE A 130 -9.04 14.08 -20.69
CA PHE A 130 -7.99 13.33 -19.99
C PHE A 130 -6.66 14.08 -20.05
N GLU A 131 -5.96 14.13 -18.93
CA GLU A 131 -4.53 14.47 -18.89
C GLU A 131 -3.73 13.18 -18.84
N GLN A 132 -2.90 12.95 -19.86
CA GLN A 132 -2.03 11.79 -19.91
C GLN A 132 -0.71 12.10 -19.23
N ARG A 133 -0.29 11.24 -18.29
CA ARG A 133 0.99 11.32 -17.59
C ARG A 133 1.78 10.03 -17.73
N GLU A 134 3.09 10.15 -17.69
CA GLU A 134 4.02 9.03 -17.82
C GLU A 134 4.73 8.76 -16.49
N PHE A 135 4.81 7.49 -16.11
CA PHE A 135 5.42 7.03 -14.86
C PHE A 135 6.41 5.89 -15.11
N HIS A 136 7.57 5.96 -14.47
CA HIS A 136 8.53 4.85 -14.40
C HIS A 136 8.32 4.11 -13.08
N ILE A 137 8.32 2.78 -13.14
CA ILE A 137 7.96 1.91 -12.01
C ILE A 137 9.20 1.12 -11.58
N PRO A 138 9.79 1.45 -10.42
CA PRO A 138 10.83 0.64 -9.81
C PRO A 138 10.27 -0.71 -9.35
N ILE A 139 10.96 -1.80 -9.67
CA ILE A 139 10.62 -3.18 -9.33
C ILE A 139 11.85 -3.86 -8.74
N ALA A 140 11.79 -4.22 -7.46
CA ALA A 140 12.85 -4.98 -6.79
C ALA A 140 12.49 -6.47 -6.78
N THR A 141 13.22 -7.30 -7.53
CA THR A 141 12.88 -8.73 -7.66
C THR A 141 14.09 -9.60 -8.02
N ASN A 142 14.05 -10.86 -7.59
CA ASN A 142 14.91 -11.93 -8.08
C ASN A 142 14.20 -12.83 -9.11
N GLU A 143 12.91 -12.59 -9.37
CA GLU A 143 12.15 -13.37 -10.34
C GLU A 143 12.49 -12.93 -11.76
N ALA A 144 13.17 -13.81 -12.48
CA ALA A 144 13.45 -13.62 -13.89
C ALA A 144 12.14 -13.42 -14.70
N ALA A 145 12.25 -12.64 -15.77
CA ALA A 145 11.14 -12.31 -16.68
C ALA A 145 10.01 -11.43 -16.11
N LEU A 146 9.93 -11.16 -14.80
CA LEU A 146 8.89 -10.29 -14.21
C LEU A 146 8.88 -8.90 -14.86
N VAL A 147 10.02 -8.21 -14.84
CA VAL A 147 10.16 -6.84 -15.37
C VAL A 147 10.01 -6.80 -16.88
N ALA A 148 10.52 -7.82 -17.58
CA ALA A 148 10.38 -7.94 -19.04
C ALA A 148 8.91 -8.13 -19.45
N GLY A 149 8.16 -8.97 -18.72
CA GLY A 149 6.73 -9.15 -18.89
C GLY A 149 5.95 -7.86 -18.63
N LEU A 150 6.29 -7.15 -17.55
CA LEU A 150 5.66 -5.89 -17.20
C LEU A 150 5.87 -4.84 -18.30
N ASN A 151 7.09 -4.69 -18.82
CA ASN A 151 7.40 -3.81 -19.95
C ASN A 151 6.63 -4.19 -21.23
N ARG A 152 6.45 -5.48 -21.50
CA ARG A 152 5.63 -5.95 -22.65
C ARG A 152 4.16 -5.59 -22.47
N GLY A 153 3.62 -5.73 -21.25
CA GLY A 153 2.30 -5.25 -20.88
C GLY A 153 2.13 -3.75 -21.06
N ILE A 154 3.09 -2.96 -20.54
CA ILE A 154 3.12 -1.50 -20.68
C ILE A 154 3.17 -1.08 -22.16
N LYS A 155 3.93 -1.80 -23.01
CA LYS A 155 3.94 -1.55 -24.45
C LYS A 155 2.54 -1.68 -25.06
N ALA A 156 1.77 -2.71 -24.70
CA ALA A 156 0.40 -2.86 -25.18
C ALA A 156 -0.51 -1.73 -24.68
N ILE A 157 -0.37 -1.33 -23.40
CA ILE A 157 -1.10 -0.19 -22.83
C ILE A 157 -0.82 1.10 -23.60
N ASN A 158 0.46 1.41 -23.84
CA ASN A 158 0.87 2.64 -24.50
C ASN A 158 0.41 2.67 -25.97
N LEU A 159 0.46 1.53 -26.67
CA LEU A 159 -0.08 1.41 -28.04
C LEU A 159 -1.60 1.59 -28.10
N ALA A 160 -2.31 1.22 -27.02
CA ALA A 160 -3.76 1.39 -26.89
C ALA A 160 -4.16 2.80 -26.39
N GLY A 161 -3.21 3.73 -26.26
CA GLY A 161 -3.49 5.12 -25.87
C GLY A 161 -3.44 5.40 -24.37
N GLY A 162 -2.92 4.46 -23.57
CA GLY A 162 -2.78 4.61 -22.11
C GLY A 162 -3.95 4.00 -21.33
N VAL A 163 -3.70 3.75 -20.04
CA VAL A 163 -4.67 3.14 -19.12
C VAL A 163 -5.41 4.22 -18.33
N VAL A 164 -6.70 4.04 -18.11
CA VAL A 164 -7.45 4.88 -17.16
C VAL A 164 -7.34 4.22 -15.78
N SER A 165 -6.98 5.01 -14.77
CA SER A 165 -6.91 4.53 -13.38
C SER A 165 -7.60 5.51 -12.44
N SER A 166 -8.19 4.99 -11.36
CA SER A 166 -8.89 5.80 -10.36
C SER A 166 -8.85 5.14 -8.98
N VAL A 167 -8.82 5.96 -7.94
CA VAL A 167 -9.08 5.54 -6.56
C VAL A 167 -10.49 5.91 -6.14
N VAL A 168 -11.28 4.92 -5.75
CA VAL A 168 -12.70 5.13 -5.37
C VAL A 168 -12.95 5.04 -3.86
N TYR A 169 -11.95 4.61 -3.09
CA TYR A 169 -12.00 4.54 -1.64
C TYR A 169 -10.62 4.74 -1.04
N ASN A 170 -10.57 5.40 0.12
CA ASN A 170 -9.41 5.43 1.00
C ASN A 170 -9.86 5.33 2.48
N GLY A 171 -9.11 4.57 3.28
CA GLY A 171 -9.30 4.47 4.71
C GLY A 171 -8.53 3.33 5.35
N MET A 172 -7.59 3.65 6.23
CA MET A 172 -6.90 2.64 7.05
C MET A 172 -7.77 2.26 8.24
N THR A 173 -7.73 0.99 8.65
CA THR A 173 -8.64 0.44 9.66
C THR A 173 -7.94 -0.11 10.88
N ARG A 174 -8.60 0.01 12.03
CA ARG A 174 -8.25 -0.67 13.28
C ARG A 174 -9.52 -1.14 13.97
N ALA A 175 -9.49 -2.34 14.54
CA ALA A 175 -10.65 -2.96 15.16
C ALA A 175 -10.35 -3.48 16.56
N PRO A 176 -10.59 -2.70 17.63
CA PRO A 176 -10.55 -3.21 19.00
C PRO A 176 -11.70 -4.20 19.26
N LEU A 177 -11.47 -5.07 20.24
CA LEU A 177 -12.41 -6.07 20.74
C LEU A 177 -12.78 -5.73 22.17
N LEU A 178 -14.07 -5.51 22.41
CA LEU A 178 -14.66 -5.23 23.71
C LEU A 178 -15.48 -6.42 24.20
N GLU A 179 -15.52 -6.58 25.52
CA GLU A 179 -16.45 -7.45 26.24
C GLU A 179 -17.46 -6.60 27.01
N ALA A 180 -18.74 -6.77 26.71
CA ALA A 180 -19.87 -6.20 27.44
C ALA A 180 -20.27 -7.09 28.62
N PRO A 181 -20.95 -6.56 29.66
CA PRO A 181 -21.41 -7.35 30.80
C PRO A 181 -22.39 -8.48 30.40
N ASP A 182 -23.19 -8.25 29.37
CA ASP A 182 -24.16 -9.21 28.86
C ASP A 182 -24.49 -8.95 27.37
N ILE A 183 -25.27 -9.85 26.77
CA ILE A 183 -25.63 -9.81 25.34
C ILE A 183 -26.51 -8.61 24.97
N PHE A 184 -27.40 -8.15 25.86
CA PHE A 184 -28.29 -7.01 25.61
C PHE A 184 -27.53 -5.69 25.68
N SER A 185 -26.60 -5.58 26.63
CA SER A 185 -25.66 -4.45 26.72
C SER A 185 -24.79 -4.34 25.46
N ALA A 186 -24.27 -5.47 24.95
CA ALA A 186 -23.53 -5.51 23.68
C ALA A 186 -24.38 -5.07 22.48
N GLN A 187 -25.65 -5.51 22.42
CA GLN A 187 -26.59 -5.14 21.36
C GLN A 187 -26.87 -3.64 21.35
N LYS A 188 -27.31 -3.10 22.49
CA LYS A 188 -27.61 -1.67 22.63
C LYS A 188 -26.39 -0.81 22.30
N PHE A 189 -25.21 -1.23 22.72
CA PHE A 189 -23.97 -0.53 22.41
C PHE A 189 -23.64 -0.58 20.90
N SER A 190 -23.79 -1.74 20.26
CA SER A 190 -23.57 -1.89 18.81
C SER A 190 -24.53 -1.04 17.99
N GLU A 191 -25.80 -0.95 18.40
CA GLU A 191 -26.81 -0.06 17.80
C GLU A 191 -26.41 1.41 17.94
N ASN A 192 -25.97 1.84 19.13
CA ASN A 192 -25.49 3.21 19.35
C ASN A 192 -24.28 3.56 18.47
N ILE A 193 -23.35 2.62 18.28
CA ILE A 193 -22.20 2.83 17.39
C ILE A 193 -22.66 2.96 15.94
N ASN A 194 -23.48 2.03 15.46
CA ASN A 194 -23.91 2.00 14.06
C ASN A 194 -24.88 3.14 13.69
N THR A 195 -25.59 3.70 14.66
CA THR A 195 -26.42 4.93 14.48
C THR A 195 -25.59 6.21 14.55
N GLY A 196 -24.29 6.11 14.85
CA GLY A 196 -23.37 7.25 14.89
C GLY A 196 -23.45 8.10 16.16
N LYS A 197 -24.10 7.62 17.24
CA LYS A 197 -24.23 8.35 18.51
C LYS A 197 -22.89 8.90 19.02
N TYR A 198 -21.83 8.13 18.86
CA TYR A 198 -20.48 8.47 19.35
C TYR A 198 -19.57 9.10 18.27
N ASN A 199 -20.01 9.23 17.02
CA ASN A 199 -19.18 9.77 15.94
C ASN A 199 -18.63 11.18 16.22
N PRO A 200 -19.40 12.13 16.79
CA PRO A 200 -18.87 13.46 17.13
C PRO A 200 -17.74 13.41 18.16
N LEU A 201 -17.84 12.51 19.15
CA LEU A 201 -16.78 12.29 20.14
C LEU A 201 -15.52 11.73 19.47
N PHE A 202 -15.69 10.71 18.62
CA PHE A 202 -14.57 10.08 17.92
C PHE A 202 -13.87 11.04 16.97
N ALA A 203 -14.62 11.85 16.23
CA ALA A 203 -14.08 12.90 15.38
C ALA A 203 -13.26 13.91 16.19
N LYS A 204 -13.83 14.44 17.29
CA LYS A 204 -13.16 15.39 18.17
C LYS A 204 -11.81 14.86 18.69
N ILE A 205 -11.79 13.64 19.22
CA ILE A 205 -10.56 13.03 19.76
C ILE A 205 -9.48 12.91 18.67
N VAL A 206 -9.86 12.54 17.45
CA VAL A 206 -8.90 12.44 16.34
C VAL A 206 -8.40 13.83 15.94
N GLU A 207 -9.29 14.80 15.75
CA GLU A 207 -8.94 16.16 15.33
C GLU A 207 -8.01 16.87 16.33
N GLU A 208 -8.20 16.67 17.63
CA GLU A 208 -7.33 17.22 18.68
C GLU A 208 -5.92 16.58 18.70
N ASN A 209 -5.77 15.39 18.12
CA ASN A 209 -4.55 14.58 18.22
C ASN A 209 -3.88 14.30 16.86
N ALA A 210 -4.42 14.86 15.77
CA ALA A 210 -4.01 14.62 14.40
C ALA A 210 -3.85 15.93 13.63
N GLU A 211 -2.71 16.08 12.97
CA GLU A 211 -2.49 17.20 12.04
C GLU A 211 -3.07 16.89 10.65
N TYR A 212 -2.95 15.64 10.19
CA TYR A 212 -3.31 15.22 8.82
C TYR A 212 -4.37 14.12 8.76
N SER A 213 -4.65 13.43 9.88
CA SER A 213 -5.57 12.30 9.90
C SER A 213 -6.98 12.74 10.29
N LYS A 214 -7.99 12.03 9.78
CA LYS A 214 -9.40 12.25 10.10
C LYS A 214 -10.11 10.94 10.43
N PHE A 215 -11.02 10.99 11.39
CA PHE A 215 -12.00 9.92 11.60
C PHE A 215 -12.99 9.92 10.43
N MET A 216 -13.28 8.74 9.87
CA MET A 216 -14.23 8.58 8.77
C MET A 216 -15.53 7.97 9.27
N ASP A 217 -15.46 6.75 9.78
CA ASP A 217 -16.59 6.01 10.33
C ASP A 217 -16.11 4.89 11.26
N VAL A 218 -17.09 4.24 11.90
CA VAL A 218 -16.89 3.02 12.67
C VAL A 218 -18.08 2.11 12.45
N LYS A 219 -17.84 0.79 12.37
CA LYS A 219 -18.89 -0.23 12.34
C LYS A 219 -18.72 -1.21 13.49
N ALA A 220 -19.80 -1.49 14.19
CA ALA A 220 -19.84 -2.50 15.25
C ALA A 220 -20.25 -3.87 14.70
N PHE A 221 -19.50 -4.91 15.08
CA PHE A 221 -19.79 -6.30 14.80
C PHE A 221 -19.90 -7.05 16.13
N GLN A 222 -21.04 -7.66 16.41
CA GLN A 222 -21.30 -8.35 17.68
C GLN A 222 -21.31 -9.87 17.51
N ILE A 223 -20.70 -10.57 18.46
CA ILE A 223 -20.90 -12.01 18.68
C ILE A 223 -21.08 -12.21 20.19
N GLN A 224 -22.26 -12.67 20.62
CA GLN A 224 -22.62 -12.77 22.04
C GLN A 224 -22.41 -11.43 22.78
N ASN A 225 -21.72 -11.42 23.92
CA ASN A 225 -21.36 -10.21 24.65
C ASN A 225 -20.04 -9.58 24.16
N LYS A 226 -19.50 -9.98 23.01
CA LYS A 226 -18.28 -9.40 22.42
C LYS A 226 -18.64 -8.48 21.27
N VAL A 227 -17.98 -7.31 21.21
CA VAL A 227 -18.19 -6.30 20.17
C VAL A 227 -16.86 -5.88 19.59
N TRP A 228 -16.72 -5.99 18.27
CA TRP A 228 -15.61 -5.41 17.51
C TRP A 228 -16.04 -4.07 16.94
N LEU A 229 -15.19 -3.06 17.08
CA LEU A 229 -15.44 -1.73 16.51
C LEU A 229 -14.48 -1.49 15.37
N ARG A 230 -14.87 -1.72 14.12
CA ARG A 230 -13.97 -1.50 12.97
C ARG A 230 -13.96 -0.01 12.62
N PHE A 231 -13.02 0.72 13.21
CA PHE A 231 -12.78 2.13 12.91
C PHE A 231 -12.07 2.28 11.57
N ARG A 232 -12.43 3.36 10.85
CA ARG A 232 -11.78 3.79 9.62
C ARG A 232 -11.29 5.22 9.74
N TYR A 233 -10.05 5.43 9.30
CA TYR A 233 -9.39 6.72 9.34
C TYR A 233 -8.80 7.08 7.97
N ASN A 234 -8.91 8.35 7.57
CA ASN A 234 -8.02 8.91 6.55
C ASN A 234 -6.71 9.27 7.25
N THR A 235 -5.57 8.82 6.72
CA THR A 235 -4.25 8.94 7.36
C THR A 235 -3.28 9.81 6.54
N GLY A 236 -3.81 10.61 5.63
CA GLY A 236 -3.02 11.44 4.73
C GLY A 236 -2.13 10.59 3.82
N GLU A 237 -0.89 11.03 3.63
CA GLU A 237 0.12 10.34 2.80
C GLU A 237 0.76 9.11 3.47
N ALA A 238 0.46 8.87 4.76
CA ALA A 238 0.97 7.72 5.48
C ALA A 238 0.06 6.51 5.26
N MET A 239 0.63 5.30 5.24
CA MET A 239 -0.16 4.07 5.33
C MET A 239 -1.04 4.07 6.59
N GLY A 240 -0.52 4.63 7.69
CA GLY A 240 -1.36 5.12 8.78
C GLY A 240 -1.64 4.13 9.91
N MET A 241 -1.00 2.96 9.92
CA MET A 241 -1.22 1.96 10.95
C MET A 241 -0.93 2.45 12.38
N ASN A 242 0.20 3.14 12.59
CA ASN A 242 0.55 3.69 13.91
C ASN A 242 -0.45 4.76 14.36
N SER A 243 -0.90 5.61 13.43
CA SER A 243 -1.92 6.62 13.69
C SER A 243 -3.24 5.97 14.06
N ALA A 244 -3.70 4.96 13.32
CA ALA A 244 -4.92 4.23 13.62
C ALA A 244 -4.87 3.58 15.01
N VAL A 245 -3.73 2.97 15.40
CA VAL A 245 -3.53 2.44 16.76
C VAL A 245 -3.61 3.54 17.82
N LYS A 246 -2.91 4.66 17.62
CA LYS A 246 -2.94 5.80 18.55
C LYS A 246 -4.37 6.30 18.76
N TYR A 247 -5.08 6.61 17.68
CA TYR A 247 -6.43 7.17 17.74
C TYR A 247 -7.44 6.20 18.34
N THR A 248 -7.40 4.93 17.93
CA THR A 248 -8.23 3.91 18.56
C THR A 248 -7.93 3.81 20.06
N THR A 249 -6.67 3.88 20.48
CA THR A 249 -6.31 3.82 21.90
C THR A 249 -6.92 4.98 22.69
N LEU A 250 -6.76 6.21 22.20
CA LEU A 250 -7.33 7.41 22.83
C LEU A 250 -8.86 7.34 22.88
N ILE A 251 -9.49 6.89 21.80
CA ILE A 251 -10.94 6.70 21.75
C ILE A 251 -11.39 5.64 22.77
N MET A 252 -10.68 4.51 22.89
CA MET A 252 -11.03 3.48 23.87
C MET A 252 -10.79 3.94 25.31
N GLN A 253 -9.76 4.75 25.58
CA GLN A 253 -9.52 5.33 26.89
C GLN A 253 -10.66 6.26 27.31
N GLU A 254 -11.12 7.13 26.41
CA GLU A 254 -12.24 8.03 26.69
C GLU A 254 -13.56 7.24 26.81
N LEU A 255 -13.87 6.40 25.82
CA LEU A 255 -15.12 5.66 25.76
C LEU A 255 -15.31 4.69 26.93
N LEU A 256 -14.24 4.21 27.55
CA LEU A 256 -14.29 3.29 28.70
C LEU A 256 -14.05 4.01 30.05
N ASN A 257 -13.95 5.34 30.05
CA ASN A 257 -13.84 6.11 31.28
C ASN A 257 -15.20 6.17 31.99
N ALA A 258 -15.29 5.56 33.17
CA ALA A 258 -16.54 5.49 33.93
C ALA A 258 -17.05 6.85 34.44
N GLU A 259 -16.20 7.86 34.53
CA GLU A 259 -16.58 9.22 34.96
C GLU A 259 -17.27 9.99 33.83
N THR A 260 -16.79 9.87 32.59
CA THR A 260 -17.33 10.57 31.42
C THR A 260 -18.41 9.77 30.68
N HIS A 261 -18.29 8.43 30.70
CA HIS A 261 -19.19 7.50 30.02
C HIS A 261 -19.66 6.38 30.97
N PRO A 262 -20.56 6.68 31.94
CA PRO A 262 -21.04 5.69 32.90
C PRO A 262 -21.81 4.53 32.26
N GLU A 263 -22.33 4.70 31.04
CA GLU A 263 -23.05 3.64 30.32
C GLU A 263 -22.15 2.53 29.77
N THR A 264 -20.84 2.77 29.66
CA THR A 264 -19.82 1.82 29.20
C THR A 264 -18.88 1.35 30.32
N LYS A 265 -19.13 1.75 31.58
CA LYS A 265 -18.26 1.45 32.74
C LYS A 265 -17.93 -0.03 32.96
N ASP A 266 -18.87 -0.92 32.60
CA ASP A 266 -18.73 -2.38 32.79
C ASP A 266 -18.19 -3.09 31.53
N PHE A 267 -17.83 -2.33 30.49
CA PHE A 267 -17.17 -2.87 29.29
C PHE A 267 -15.67 -3.03 29.55
N LYS A 268 -15.09 -4.09 28.97
CA LYS A 268 -13.65 -4.37 29.06
C LYS A 268 -13.03 -4.39 27.67
N LEU A 269 -11.92 -3.67 27.50
CA LEU A 269 -11.07 -3.79 26.31
C LEU A 269 -10.26 -5.09 26.42
N LEU A 270 -10.57 -6.07 25.56
CA LEU A 270 -9.81 -7.32 25.49
C LEU A 270 -8.55 -7.17 24.64
N ALA A 271 -8.66 -6.45 23.52
CA ALA A 271 -7.54 -6.18 22.63
C ALA A 271 -7.78 -4.94 21.78
N LEU A 272 -6.74 -4.14 21.52
CA LEU A 272 -6.80 -3.05 20.52
C LEU A 272 -6.86 -3.56 19.08
N SER A 273 -6.43 -4.81 18.85
CA SER A 273 -6.56 -5.51 17.57
C SER A 273 -7.25 -6.85 17.78
N GLY A 274 -8.55 -6.89 17.54
CA GLY A 274 -9.38 -8.09 17.57
C GLY A 274 -9.37 -8.87 16.26
N ASN A 275 -8.35 -8.72 15.43
CA ASN A 275 -8.23 -9.31 14.08
C ASN A 275 -9.28 -8.90 13.03
N LEU A 276 -10.32 -8.12 13.36
CA LEU A 276 -11.33 -7.65 12.39
C LEU A 276 -10.91 -6.37 11.63
N CYS A 277 -9.63 -5.98 11.68
CA CYS A 277 -9.12 -4.85 10.90
C CYS A 277 -9.28 -5.11 9.39
N SER A 278 -8.82 -6.22 8.80
CA SER A 278 -7.87 -7.23 9.30
C SER A 278 -6.48 -6.93 8.76
N ASP A 279 -5.42 -7.05 9.56
CA ASP A 279 -4.05 -6.65 9.16
C ASP A 279 -3.07 -7.81 9.07
N LYS A 280 -2.38 -7.95 7.94
CA LYS A 280 -1.45 -9.01 7.55
C LYS A 280 -2.11 -10.40 7.49
N LYS A 281 -3.41 -10.44 7.17
CA LYS A 281 -4.20 -11.67 7.03
C LYS A 281 -5.16 -11.56 5.85
N ALA A 282 -5.29 -12.64 5.08
CA ALA A 282 -6.30 -12.76 4.03
C ALA A 282 -7.70 -12.75 4.66
N ALA A 283 -8.48 -11.70 4.43
CA ALA A 283 -9.79 -11.52 5.06
C ALA A 283 -10.81 -10.88 4.11
N MET A 284 -11.96 -11.55 3.96
CA MET A 284 -13.07 -11.08 3.11
C MET A 284 -13.59 -9.69 3.52
N ILE A 285 -13.50 -9.34 4.82
CA ILE A 285 -13.95 -8.03 5.29
C ILE A 285 -13.18 -6.88 4.64
N ASN A 286 -11.90 -7.07 4.29
CA ASN A 286 -11.11 -6.03 3.61
C ASN A 286 -11.59 -5.83 2.17
N ILE A 287 -12.18 -6.85 1.55
CA ILE A 287 -12.80 -6.76 0.22
C ILE A 287 -14.15 -6.05 0.31
N VAL A 288 -15.01 -6.50 1.23
CA VAL A 288 -16.41 -6.02 1.33
C VAL A 288 -16.48 -4.58 1.82
N GLU A 289 -15.66 -4.24 2.82
CA GLU A 289 -15.73 -2.95 3.52
C GLU A 289 -14.57 -2.00 3.16
N GLY A 290 -13.61 -2.47 2.35
CA GLY A 290 -12.38 -1.76 2.03
C GLY A 290 -11.36 -1.73 3.17
N ARG A 291 -10.09 -1.49 2.81
CA ARG A 291 -8.98 -1.19 3.73
C ARG A 291 -7.81 -0.59 2.96
N GLY A 292 -7.23 0.52 3.42
CA GLY A 292 -6.24 1.25 2.63
C GLY A 292 -6.92 1.93 1.43
N TYR A 293 -6.45 1.67 0.22
CA TYR A 293 -6.95 2.27 -1.02
C TYR A 293 -7.67 1.21 -1.87
N LYS A 294 -8.83 1.58 -2.45
CA LYS A 294 -9.43 0.83 -3.54
C LYS A 294 -9.05 1.48 -4.87
N ALA A 295 -8.20 0.82 -5.63
CA ALA A 295 -7.72 1.30 -6.92
C ALA A 295 -8.28 0.42 -8.06
N GLU A 296 -8.73 1.07 -9.13
CA GLU A 296 -9.31 0.42 -10.31
C GLU A 296 -8.58 0.93 -11.55
N ALA A 297 -8.28 0.03 -12.48
CA ALA A 297 -7.68 0.38 -13.76
C ALA A 297 -8.39 -0.34 -14.90
N SER A 298 -8.57 0.33 -16.03
CA SER A 298 -9.26 -0.21 -17.20
C SER A 298 -8.65 0.31 -18.50
N ILE A 299 -8.67 -0.54 -19.52
CA ILE A 299 -8.21 -0.23 -20.87
C ILE A 299 -9.03 -0.98 -21.92
N ILE A 300 -9.14 -0.40 -23.12
CA ILE A 300 -9.67 -1.07 -24.30
C ILE A 300 -8.49 -1.31 -25.26
N ILE A 301 -8.31 -2.55 -25.71
CA ILE A 301 -7.18 -2.94 -26.57
C ILE A 301 -7.72 -3.63 -27.82
N SER A 302 -7.31 -3.20 -29.00
CA SER A 302 -7.70 -3.83 -30.27
C SER A 302 -7.04 -5.20 -30.43
N ASN A 303 -7.68 -6.09 -31.18
CA ASN A 303 -7.09 -7.40 -31.48
C ASN A 303 -5.75 -7.29 -32.22
N GLU A 304 -5.59 -6.28 -33.09
CA GLU A 304 -4.33 -6.01 -33.80
C GLU A 304 -3.16 -5.76 -32.82
N ILE A 305 -3.38 -4.98 -31.76
CA ILE A 305 -2.35 -4.73 -30.74
C ILE A 305 -2.01 -6.04 -30.00
N LEU A 306 -3.02 -6.84 -29.66
CA LEU A 306 -2.80 -8.12 -28.98
C LEU A 306 -2.01 -9.10 -29.85
N GLU A 307 -2.33 -9.21 -31.13
CA GLU A 307 -1.60 -10.06 -32.07
C GLU A 307 -0.17 -9.55 -32.27
N LYS A 308 0.00 -8.24 -32.48
CA LYS A 308 1.31 -7.62 -32.67
C LYS A 308 2.23 -7.75 -31.46
N VAL A 309 1.69 -7.59 -30.24
CA VAL A 309 2.49 -7.59 -29.02
C VAL A 309 2.65 -8.98 -28.44
N PHE A 310 1.58 -9.78 -28.41
CA PHE A 310 1.52 -11.06 -27.69
C PHE A 310 1.32 -12.29 -28.59
N ASN A 311 1.00 -12.09 -29.87
CA ASN A 311 0.63 -13.16 -30.80
C ASN A 311 -0.55 -13.99 -30.27
N VAL A 312 -1.60 -13.31 -29.79
CA VAL A 312 -2.81 -13.95 -29.26
C VAL A 312 -4.05 -13.11 -29.57
N SER A 313 -5.21 -13.75 -29.73
CA SER A 313 -6.48 -13.06 -29.94
C SER A 313 -7.16 -12.65 -28.63
N ALA A 314 -8.02 -11.63 -28.72
CA ALA A 314 -8.84 -11.17 -27.61
C ALA A 314 -9.72 -12.29 -27.02
N GLU A 315 -10.32 -13.12 -27.88
CA GLU A 315 -11.19 -14.23 -27.48
C GLU A 315 -10.46 -15.23 -26.58
N ARG A 316 -9.20 -15.57 -26.90
CA ARG A 316 -8.40 -16.50 -26.09
C ARG A 316 -8.10 -15.92 -24.71
N ILE A 317 -7.80 -14.63 -24.62
CA ILE A 317 -7.58 -13.95 -23.32
C ILE A 317 -8.87 -13.94 -22.49
N ILE A 318 -10.01 -13.59 -23.08
CA ILE A 318 -11.31 -13.56 -22.39
C ILE A 318 -11.66 -14.95 -21.85
N LYS A 319 -11.57 -15.98 -22.72
CA LYS A 319 -11.84 -17.36 -22.35
C LYS A 319 -10.91 -17.83 -21.23
N LEU A 320 -9.61 -17.56 -21.34
CA LEU A 320 -8.65 -17.96 -20.31
C LEU A 320 -8.90 -17.23 -18.99
N ASN A 321 -9.16 -15.91 -19.01
CA ASN A 321 -9.45 -15.15 -17.79
C ASN A 321 -10.66 -15.74 -17.06
N PHE A 322 -11.73 -16.06 -17.77
CA PHE A 322 -12.92 -16.68 -17.18
C PHE A 322 -12.57 -18.02 -16.50
N TRP A 323 -11.96 -18.95 -17.23
CA TRP A 323 -11.71 -20.29 -16.70
C TRP A 323 -10.59 -20.34 -15.64
N LYS A 324 -9.49 -19.61 -15.84
CA LYS A 324 -8.37 -19.57 -14.90
C LYS A 324 -8.68 -18.70 -13.70
N ASN A 325 -8.91 -17.40 -13.94
CA ASN A 325 -8.95 -16.42 -12.86
C ASN A 325 -10.26 -16.48 -12.09
N HIS A 326 -11.40 -16.80 -12.71
CA HIS A 326 -12.68 -16.89 -11.99
C HIS A 326 -13.00 -18.34 -11.58
N VAL A 327 -13.23 -19.24 -12.54
CA VAL A 327 -13.68 -20.62 -12.22
C VAL A 327 -12.60 -21.39 -11.45
N GLY A 328 -11.34 -21.29 -11.86
CA GLY A 328 -10.22 -21.93 -11.17
C GLY A 328 -10.04 -21.42 -9.74
N SER A 329 -10.08 -20.09 -9.55
CA SER A 329 -9.98 -19.49 -8.20
C SER A 329 -11.18 -19.86 -7.31
N LEU A 330 -12.39 -19.91 -7.88
CA LEU A 330 -13.59 -20.36 -7.17
C LEU A 330 -13.45 -21.81 -6.72
N LEU A 331 -13.02 -22.70 -7.61
CA LEU A 331 -12.80 -24.11 -7.30
C LEU A 331 -11.71 -24.29 -6.22
N ALA A 332 -10.68 -23.45 -6.23
CA ALA A 332 -9.61 -23.46 -5.25
C ALA A 332 -9.99 -22.84 -3.89
N GLY A 333 -11.16 -22.20 -3.77
CA GLY A 333 -11.56 -21.48 -2.56
C GLY A 333 -10.71 -20.24 -2.27
N SER A 334 -10.22 -19.57 -3.33
CA SER A 334 -9.41 -18.34 -3.18
C SER A 334 -10.23 -17.22 -2.55
N LEU A 335 -9.74 -16.67 -1.44
CA LEU A 335 -10.36 -15.53 -0.74
C LEU A 335 -9.83 -14.17 -1.23
N THR A 336 -8.59 -14.12 -1.73
CA THR A 336 -7.88 -12.87 -2.10
C THR A 336 -7.99 -12.55 -3.59
N GLY A 337 -9.08 -12.99 -4.22
CA GLY A 337 -9.49 -12.52 -5.55
C GLY A 337 -9.21 -13.48 -6.70
N CYS A 338 -9.52 -12.97 -7.89
CA CYS A 338 -9.56 -13.67 -9.17
C CYS A 338 -8.56 -13.02 -10.13
N ASN A 339 -7.27 -13.34 -10.00
CA ASN A 339 -6.18 -12.75 -10.79
C ASN A 339 -5.11 -13.80 -11.16
N ALA A 340 -4.16 -13.41 -12.02
CA ALA A 340 -3.12 -14.30 -12.49
C ALA A 340 -1.87 -14.30 -11.60
N ASN A 341 -1.31 -13.13 -11.31
CA ASN A 341 -0.09 -12.94 -10.51
C ASN A 341 0.06 -11.51 -9.93
N ALA A 342 -1.03 -10.86 -9.51
CA ALA A 342 -0.97 -9.49 -8.96
C ALA A 342 0.05 -9.33 -7.82
N ALA A 343 0.22 -10.37 -7.00
CA ALA A 343 1.19 -10.43 -5.91
C ALA A 343 2.64 -10.19 -6.34
N ASN A 344 3.08 -10.68 -7.52
CA ASN A 344 4.49 -10.54 -7.95
C ASN A 344 4.82 -9.08 -8.22
N THR A 345 3.95 -8.37 -8.94
CA THR A 345 4.12 -6.94 -9.23
C THR A 345 4.07 -6.11 -7.95
N ILE A 346 3.10 -6.41 -7.07
CA ILE A 346 2.94 -5.68 -5.80
C ILE A 346 4.14 -5.91 -4.89
N ALA A 347 4.62 -7.15 -4.76
CA ALA A 347 5.82 -7.46 -3.98
C ALA A 347 7.04 -6.70 -4.49
N GLY A 348 7.23 -6.66 -5.82
CA GLY A 348 8.35 -5.96 -6.43
C GLY A 348 8.32 -4.44 -6.21
N ILE A 349 7.13 -3.83 -6.33
CA ILE A 349 6.95 -2.40 -6.03
C ILE A 349 7.14 -2.14 -4.53
N PHE A 350 6.55 -2.96 -3.65
CA PHE A 350 6.63 -2.79 -2.20
C PHE A 350 8.07 -2.86 -1.70
N ALA A 351 8.83 -3.83 -2.19
CA ALA A 351 10.26 -3.95 -1.87
C ALA A 351 11.07 -2.77 -2.38
N ALA A 352 10.79 -2.26 -3.58
CA ALA A 352 11.49 -1.12 -4.15
C ALA A 352 11.19 0.20 -3.41
N THR A 353 9.96 0.37 -2.93
CA THR A 353 9.44 1.64 -2.38
C THR A 353 9.33 1.65 -0.85
N GLY A 354 9.88 0.63 -0.17
CA GLY A 354 9.93 0.58 1.30
C GLY A 354 8.56 0.45 1.98
N GLN A 355 7.59 -0.16 1.31
CA GLN A 355 6.29 -0.50 1.91
C GLN A 355 6.43 -1.69 2.86
N ASP A 356 5.39 -1.95 3.66
CA ASP A 356 5.37 -3.11 4.55
C ASP A 356 5.12 -4.40 3.75
N LEU A 357 6.15 -5.23 3.59
CA LEU A 357 6.08 -6.47 2.82
C LEU A 357 5.05 -7.47 3.37
N ALA A 358 4.74 -7.43 4.67
CA ALA A 358 3.72 -8.33 5.22
C ALA A 358 2.31 -7.96 4.76
N GLN A 359 2.09 -6.72 4.30
CA GLN A 359 0.81 -6.26 3.76
C GLN A 359 0.59 -6.68 2.30
N ILE A 360 1.55 -7.37 1.67
CA ILE A 360 1.35 -8.03 0.36
C ILE A 360 0.18 -9.01 0.44
N VAL A 361 -0.02 -9.67 1.60
CA VAL A 361 -1.12 -10.62 1.83
C VAL A 361 -2.49 -10.05 1.44
N GLU A 362 -2.73 -8.78 1.76
CA GLU A 362 -4.01 -8.11 1.46
C GLU A 362 -3.93 -7.25 0.22
N SER A 363 -2.84 -6.50 0.07
CA SER A 363 -2.63 -5.59 -1.05
C SER A 363 -2.64 -6.30 -2.39
N SER A 364 -2.19 -7.58 -2.43
CA SER A 364 -2.25 -8.43 -3.61
C SER A 364 -3.64 -8.92 -3.99
N THR A 365 -4.66 -8.62 -3.18
CA THR A 365 -6.04 -8.93 -3.52
C THR A 365 -6.41 -8.20 -4.80
N CYS A 366 -6.79 -8.96 -5.83
CA CYS A 366 -7.05 -8.40 -7.15
C CYS A 366 -8.14 -9.18 -7.87
N TYR A 367 -9.02 -8.47 -8.55
CA TYR A 367 -10.00 -9.03 -9.48
C TYR A 367 -9.68 -8.56 -10.89
N THR A 368 -9.40 -9.49 -11.79
CA THR A 368 -9.07 -9.24 -13.18
C THR A 368 -10.27 -9.61 -14.06
N PHE A 369 -10.74 -8.65 -14.86
CA PHE A 369 -11.86 -8.82 -15.77
C PHE A 369 -11.41 -8.63 -17.22
N ALA A 370 -11.92 -9.50 -18.07
CA ALA A 370 -11.74 -9.48 -19.51
C ALA A 370 -13.08 -9.73 -20.16
N ALA A 371 -13.54 -8.79 -20.97
CA ALA A 371 -14.79 -8.91 -21.72
C ALA A 371 -14.60 -8.41 -23.15
N PRO A 372 -15.43 -8.85 -24.11
CA PRO A 372 -15.55 -8.17 -25.37
C PRO A 372 -15.83 -6.69 -25.11
N ALA A 373 -15.19 -5.79 -25.84
CA ALA A 373 -15.53 -4.38 -25.79
C ALA A 373 -16.88 -4.17 -26.48
N SER A 374 -17.98 -4.45 -25.78
CA SER A 374 -19.32 -3.96 -26.14
C SER A 374 -19.46 -2.55 -25.60
N ALA A 375 -19.52 -1.57 -26.50
CA ALA A 375 -19.58 -0.17 -26.12
C ALA A 375 -20.94 0.18 -25.48
N PRO A 376 -20.99 1.10 -24.50
CA PRO A 376 -22.15 1.99 -24.31
C PRO A 376 -22.22 3.09 -25.39
N PHE A 377 -21.28 3.11 -26.33
CA PHE A 377 -21.08 4.11 -27.39
C PHE A 377 -21.09 3.52 -28.82
N SER A 378 -21.54 2.27 -28.99
CA SER A 378 -21.86 1.66 -30.29
C SER A 378 -22.53 0.30 -30.05
N ASN A 379 -23.81 0.21 -30.38
CA ASN A 379 -24.61 -1.03 -30.36
C ASN A 379 -24.30 -1.89 -31.58
N THR A 380 -23.06 -2.30 -31.73
CA THR A 380 -22.65 -3.30 -32.72
C THR A 380 -21.38 -3.97 -32.23
N LEU A 381 -21.37 -5.30 -32.20
CA LEU A 381 -20.13 -6.05 -32.37
C LEU A 381 -19.54 -5.59 -33.73
N GLY A 382 -18.57 -4.69 -33.67
CA GLY A 382 -17.92 -4.04 -34.81
C GLY A 382 -17.36 -2.72 -34.32
N VAL A 383 -16.06 -2.61 -34.04
CA VAL A 383 -14.99 -2.65 -35.03
C VAL A 383 -13.74 -3.30 -34.38
N ASN A 384 -13.20 -4.39 -34.94
CA ASN A 384 -11.89 -5.01 -34.62
C ASN A 384 -11.72 -5.92 -33.38
N ASN A 385 -12.73 -6.66 -32.92
CA ASN A 385 -12.58 -7.69 -31.87
C ASN A 385 -11.81 -7.19 -30.62
N ALA A 386 -12.04 -5.95 -30.20
CA ALA A 386 -11.32 -5.37 -29.07
C ALA A 386 -11.74 -6.00 -27.73
N ILE A 387 -10.81 -6.02 -26.78
CA ILE A 387 -11.02 -6.46 -25.40
C ILE A 387 -11.14 -5.23 -24.49
N LYS A 388 -12.12 -5.23 -23.58
CA LYS A 388 -12.07 -4.41 -22.38
C LYS A 388 -11.40 -5.22 -21.29
N PHE A 389 -10.24 -4.76 -20.82
CA PHE A 389 -9.46 -5.39 -19.79
C PHE A 389 -9.35 -4.46 -18.58
N SER A 390 -9.65 -4.95 -17.39
CA SER A 390 -9.68 -4.14 -16.18
C SER A 390 -9.32 -4.92 -14.94
N ILE A 391 -8.82 -4.22 -13.93
CA ILE A 391 -8.56 -4.78 -12.61
C ILE A 391 -9.19 -3.95 -11.50
N THR A 392 -9.40 -4.58 -10.35
CA THR A 392 -9.74 -3.91 -9.09
C THR A 392 -8.85 -4.44 -7.97
N LEU A 393 -8.15 -3.53 -7.29
CA LEU A 393 -7.42 -3.75 -6.05
C LEU A 393 -8.27 -3.18 -4.90
N PRO A 394 -9.03 -3.98 -4.14
CA PRO A 394 -9.99 -3.47 -3.15
C PRO A 394 -9.35 -3.00 -1.84
N CYS A 395 -8.16 -3.48 -1.53
CA CYS A 395 -7.53 -3.26 -0.23
C CYS A 395 -6.01 -3.04 -0.31
N LEU A 396 -5.59 -2.04 -1.08
CA LEU A 396 -4.18 -1.69 -1.28
C LEU A 396 -3.66 -0.82 -0.11
N GLU A 397 -2.76 -1.36 0.69
CA GLU A 397 -2.21 -0.69 1.86
C GLU A 397 -0.84 -0.07 1.55
N ILE A 398 -0.84 1.23 1.32
CA ILE A 398 0.36 1.95 0.87
C ILE A 398 0.47 3.32 1.53
N GLY A 399 1.69 3.85 1.56
CA GLY A 399 1.98 5.23 1.91
C GLY A 399 3.19 5.75 1.16
N THR A 400 3.27 7.07 1.00
CA THR A 400 4.46 7.75 0.46
C THR A 400 5.27 8.47 1.55
N ILE A 401 4.79 8.44 2.80
CA ILE A 401 5.53 8.89 3.99
C ILE A 401 5.46 7.86 5.13
N GLY A 402 6.44 7.90 6.02
CA GLY A 402 6.55 7.03 7.18
C GLY A 402 7.02 5.61 6.84
N GLY A 403 7.29 4.81 7.88
CA GLY A 403 7.83 3.46 7.70
C GLY A 403 9.14 3.46 6.90
N GLY A 404 9.29 2.49 6.00
CA GLY A 404 10.49 2.30 5.17
C GLY A 404 10.66 3.35 4.06
N THR A 405 9.63 4.13 3.74
CA THR A 405 9.58 5.03 2.57
C THR A 405 10.59 6.19 2.59
N GLN A 406 11.13 6.51 3.77
CA GLN A 406 11.97 7.69 3.99
C GLN A 406 13.47 7.39 3.90
N PHE A 407 13.85 6.14 3.67
CA PHE A 407 15.23 5.69 3.77
C PHE A 407 15.83 5.34 2.40
N GLY A 408 17.08 5.74 2.20
CA GLY A 408 17.96 5.29 1.12
C GLY A 408 17.28 5.08 -0.23
N THR A 409 17.36 3.85 -0.72
CA THR A 409 16.85 3.42 -2.03
C THR A 409 15.34 3.57 -2.19
N ALA A 410 14.55 3.49 -1.11
CA ALA A 410 13.10 3.66 -1.19
C ALA A 410 12.72 5.11 -1.52
N LYS A 411 13.48 6.07 -0.99
CA LYS A 411 13.31 7.48 -1.33
C LYS A 411 13.63 7.74 -2.80
N GLU A 412 14.74 7.19 -3.29
CA GLU A 412 15.12 7.29 -4.71
C GLU A 412 14.10 6.62 -5.63
N ALA A 413 13.50 5.49 -5.21
CA ALA A 413 12.42 4.85 -5.95
C ALA A 413 11.19 5.77 -6.10
N PHE A 414 10.83 6.53 -5.05
CA PHE A 414 9.78 7.54 -5.18
C PHE A 414 10.19 8.73 -6.04
N ASP A 415 11.46 9.13 -6.01
CA ASP A 415 11.97 10.17 -6.90
C ASP A 415 11.90 9.72 -8.37
N ILE A 416 12.14 8.44 -8.68
CA ILE A 416 11.91 7.84 -10.01
C ILE A 416 10.43 7.91 -10.41
N ILE A 417 9.51 7.50 -9.52
CA ILE A 417 8.07 7.49 -9.81
C ILE A 417 7.57 8.91 -10.06
N PHE A 418 8.01 9.89 -9.26
CA PHE A 418 7.45 11.24 -9.27
C PHE A 418 8.27 12.31 -10.01
N ALA A 419 9.42 11.95 -10.61
CA ALA A 419 10.42 12.87 -11.19
C ALA A 419 9.83 14.08 -11.95
N ASN A 420 8.85 13.84 -12.83
CA ASN A 420 8.25 14.88 -13.67
C ASN A 420 6.84 15.31 -13.24
N ASN A 421 6.26 14.63 -12.26
CA ASN A 421 4.84 14.77 -11.93
C ASN A 421 4.59 15.38 -10.54
N ARG A 422 5.58 15.36 -9.63
CA ARG A 422 5.40 15.72 -8.22
C ARG A 422 4.73 17.09 -8.01
N ASN A 423 5.26 18.13 -8.64
CA ASN A 423 4.75 19.50 -8.49
C ASN A 423 3.33 19.65 -9.06
N ASN A 424 3.03 18.98 -10.19
CA ASN A 424 1.72 19.05 -10.82
C ASN A 424 0.66 18.29 -10.01
N ILE A 425 1.03 17.15 -9.42
CA ILE A 425 0.17 16.38 -8.52
C ILE A 425 -0.22 17.22 -7.30
N VAL A 426 0.77 17.85 -6.65
CA VAL A 426 0.52 18.66 -5.44
C VAL A 426 -0.30 19.92 -5.76
N LYS A 427 0.00 20.63 -6.86
CA LYS A 427 -0.73 21.85 -7.26
C LYS A 427 -2.18 21.58 -7.66
N ASN A 428 -2.45 20.55 -8.46
CA ASN A 428 -3.82 20.24 -8.90
C ASN A 428 -4.71 19.82 -7.71
N SER A 429 -4.14 19.15 -6.71
CA SER A 429 -4.85 18.83 -5.47
C SER A 429 -5.29 20.11 -4.74
N ALA A 430 -4.40 21.08 -4.55
CA ALA A 430 -4.72 22.33 -3.86
C ALA A 430 -5.84 23.13 -4.54
N ASN A 431 -5.86 23.17 -5.88
CA ASN A 431 -6.89 23.84 -6.66
C ASN A 431 -8.27 23.14 -6.57
N ASN A 432 -8.28 21.81 -6.58
CA ASN A 432 -9.53 21.05 -6.43
C ASN A 432 -10.14 21.21 -5.03
N CYS A 433 -9.32 21.37 -3.98
CA CYS A 433 -9.80 21.67 -2.63
C CYS A 433 -10.47 23.04 -2.52
N ALA A 434 -9.97 24.04 -3.25
CA ALA A 434 -10.56 25.38 -3.27
C ALA A 434 -11.95 25.38 -3.92
N ASN A 435 -12.13 24.64 -5.01
CA ASN A 435 -13.42 24.51 -5.70
C ASN A 435 -14.45 23.68 -4.91
N LEU A 436 -14.01 22.67 -4.14
CA LEU A 436 -14.90 21.87 -3.27
C LEU A 436 -15.51 22.72 -2.14
N ASN A 437 -14.75 23.66 -1.56
CA ASN A 437 -15.28 24.60 -0.55
C ASN A 437 -16.35 25.55 -1.11
N GLU A 438 -16.38 25.79 -2.43
CA GLU A 438 -17.45 26.55 -3.08
C GLU A 438 -18.69 25.68 -3.38
N ILE A 439 -18.50 24.39 -3.67
CA ILE A 439 -19.59 23.42 -3.90
C ILE A 439 -20.28 23.01 -2.59
N GLU A 440 -19.54 22.88 -1.47
CA GLU A 440 -20.13 22.64 -0.14
C GLU A 440 -21.03 23.80 0.35
N LYS A 441 -20.87 25.01 -0.20
CA LYS A 441 -21.82 26.12 0.04
C LYS A 441 -23.14 25.96 -0.73
N ILE A 442 -23.16 25.13 -1.78
CA ILE A 442 -24.31 24.91 -2.67
C ILE A 442 -25.10 23.66 -2.26
N GLU A 443 -24.45 22.61 -1.73
CA GLU A 443 -25.06 21.31 -1.42
C GLU A 443 -25.82 21.20 -0.08
N LYS A 444 -26.08 22.30 0.62
CA LYS A 444 -26.87 22.32 1.88
C LYS A 444 -28.36 21.91 1.74
N ILE A 445 -28.78 21.30 0.64
CA ILE A 445 -30.21 21.05 0.34
C ILE A 445 -30.63 19.58 0.24
N GLU A 446 -29.76 18.57 0.08
CA GLU A 446 -30.25 17.18 -0.05
C GLU A 446 -29.46 16.13 0.76
N GLU A 447 -29.78 16.02 2.06
CA GLU A 447 -29.47 14.83 2.86
C GLU A 447 -30.56 13.76 2.67
N LYS A 448 -30.23 12.65 2.00
CA LYS A 448 -30.62 11.26 2.32
C LYS A 448 -30.24 10.29 1.19
N SER A 449 -28.98 9.84 1.19
CA SER A 449 -28.60 8.44 0.92
C SER A 449 -27.08 8.31 1.08
N GLY A 450 -26.66 7.30 1.83
CA GLY A 450 -25.27 7.09 2.20
C GLY A 450 -24.40 6.71 1.01
N ASN A 451 -23.48 7.60 0.65
CA ASN A 451 -22.11 7.35 0.20
C ASN A 451 -21.48 8.70 -0.11
N ASN A 452 -21.01 9.41 0.92
CA ASN A 452 -20.27 10.65 0.72
C ASN A 452 -18.88 10.33 0.14
N ILE A 453 -18.72 10.57 -1.15
CA ILE A 453 -17.43 10.57 -1.88
C ILE A 453 -16.71 11.91 -1.63
N ASN A 454 -16.58 12.32 -0.36
CA ASN A 454 -15.87 13.57 -0.01
C ASN A 454 -14.54 13.21 0.68
N ASN A 455 -13.50 12.92 -0.10
CA ASN A 455 -12.18 12.57 0.45
C ASN A 455 -11.00 12.81 -0.51
N THR A 456 -10.91 13.98 -1.14
CA THR A 456 -9.97 14.19 -2.28
C THR A 456 -8.76 15.09 -2.01
N CYS A 457 -8.50 15.52 -0.77
CA CYS A 457 -7.57 16.65 -0.55
C CYS A 457 -6.35 16.43 0.36
N THR A 458 -6.19 15.29 1.04
CA THR A 458 -5.12 15.12 2.05
C THR A 458 -4.00 14.15 1.66
N ASN A 459 -4.09 13.50 0.50
CA ASN A 459 -3.20 12.39 0.12
C ASN A 459 -2.94 12.23 -1.40
N PRO A 460 -2.69 13.32 -2.16
CA PRO A 460 -2.56 13.25 -3.61
C PRO A 460 -1.41 12.35 -4.10
N LEU A 461 -0.27 12.27 -3.39
CA LEU A 461 0.86 11.45 -3.82
C LEU A 461 0.57 9.95 -3.63
N THR A 462 0.00 9.55 -2.50
CA THR A 462 -0.34 8.15 -2.22
C THR A 462 -1.49 7.68 -3.09
N ARG A 463 -2.47 8.55 -3.38
CA ARG A 463 -3.52 8.28 -4.36
C ARG A 463 -2.93 8.03 -5.74
N THR A 464 -2.02 8.90 -6.18
CA THR A 464 -1.29 8.71 -7.45
C THR A 464 -0.52 7.40 -7.44
N PHE A 465 0.15 7.08 -6.34
CA PHE A 465 0.91 5.85 -6.21
C PHE A 465 0.01 4.60 -6.31
N ALA A 466 -1.20 4.65 -5.74
CA ALA A 466 -2.22 3.61 -5.91
C ALA A 466 -2.59 3.39 -7.38
N GLU A 467 -2.76 4.47 -8.13
CA GLU A 467 -3.09 4.44 -9.57
C GLU A 467 -1.93 3.90 -10.41
N VAL A 468 -0.68 4.26 -10.06
CA VAL A 468 0.53 3.70 -10.68
C VAL A 468 0.64 2.20 -10.42
N ILE A 469 0.37 1.75 -9.19
CA ILE A 469 0.33 0.32 -8.85
C ILE A 469 -0.76 -0.40 -9.64
N ALA A 470 -1.97 0.16 -9.73
CA ALA A 470 -3.05 -0.46 -10.49
C ALA A 470 -2.72 -0.57 -11.99
N ALA A 471 -2.11 0.46 -12.57
CA ALA A 471 -1.61 0.43 -13.95
C ALA A 471 -0.54 -0.67 -14.15
N ALA A 472 0.40 -0.80 -13.21
CA ALA A 472 1.45 -1.82 -13.25
C ALA A 472 0.87 -3.24 -13.15
N VAL A 473 -0.05 -3.47 -12.21
CA VAL A 473 -0.72 -4.77 -12.04
C VAL A 473 -1.53 -5.10 -13.29
N LEU A 474 -2.27 -4.16 -13.86
CA LEU A 474 -3.03 -4.37 -15.09
C LEU A 474 -2.11 -4.78 -16.25
N ALA A 475 -0.98 -4.10 -16.41
CA ALA A 475 0.01 -4.43 -17.43
C ALA A 475 0.54 -5.87 -17.27
N GLN A 476 0.88 -6.27 -16.05
CA GLN A 476 1.41 -7.60 -15.78
C GLN A 476 0.35 -8.69 -15.95
N GLU A 477 -0.87 -8.46 -15.47
CA GLU A 477 -2.01 -9.38 -15.64
C GLU A 477 -2.31 -9.62 -17.12
N LEU A 478 -2.36 -8.53 -17.92
CA LEU A 478 -2.55 -8.61 -19.36
C LEU A 478 -1.44 -9.44 -20.01
N ASN A 479 -0.18 -9.15 -19.69
CA ASN A 479 0.96 -9.87 -20.25
C ASN A 479 0.92 -11.36 -19.89
N LEU A 480 0.72 -11.71 -18.61
CA LEU A 480 0.75 -13.11 -18.17
C LEU A 480 -0.42 -13.90 -18.77
N LEU A 481 -1.64 -13.34 -18.77
CA LEU A 481 -2.77 -14.00 -19.42
C LEU A 481 -2.56 -14.17 -20.92
N ALA A 482 -2.00 -13.17 -21.60
CA ALA A 482 -1.72 -13.26 -23.03
C ALA A 482 -0.66 -14.34 -23.34
N VAL A 483 0.40 -14.43 -22.52
CA VAL A 483 1.43 -15.47 -22.65
C VAL A 483 0.86 -16.86 -22.35
N LEU A 484 0.04 -17.02 -21.30
CA LEU A 484 -0.61 -18.29 -20.96
C LEU A 484 -1.63 -18.72 -22.01
N ALA A 485 -2.33 -17.76 -22.61
CA ALA A 485 -3.27 -18.04 -23.69
C ALA A 485 -2.54 -18.49 -24.97
N ASN A 486 -1.22 -18.34 -25.05
CA ASN A 486 -0.36 -18.79 -26.15
C ASN A 486 0.37 -20.11 -25.79
N GLU A 487 -0.38 -21.12 -25.33
CA GLU A 487 0.02 -22.52 -25.08
C GLU A 487 1.39 -22.70 -24.40
N TYR A 488 2.47 -22.87 -25.18
CA TYR A 488 3.82 -23.16 -24.66
C TYR A 488 4.67 -21.91 -24.37
N ALA A 489 4.16 -20.70 -24.64
CA ALA A 489 4.95 -19.47 -24.55
C ALA A 489 5.48 -19.19 -23.14
N LEU A 490 4.73 -19.53 -22.08
CA LEU A 490 5.18 -19.31 -20.70
C LEU A 490 6.42 -20.16 -20.38
N CYS A 491 6.38 -21.45 -20.70
CA CYS A 491 7.50 -22.36 -20.49
C CYS A 491 8.74 -21.87 -21.25
N ASN A 492 8.59 -21.48 -22.51
CA ASN A 492 9.69 -20.97 -23.33
C ASN A 492 10.31 -19.69 -22.77
N CYS A 493 9.52 -18.78 -22.20
CA CYS A 493 10.03 -17.55 -21.56
C CYS A 493 10.85 -17.88 -20.30
N HIS A 494 10.34 -18.74 -19.41
CA HIS A 494 11.11 -19.17 -18.24
C HIS A 494 12.36 -19.95 -18.61
N MET A 495 12.32 -20.81 -19.62
CA MET A 495 13.50 -21.54 -20.09
C MET A 495 14.58 -20.61 -20.64
N LYS A 496 14.21 -19.51 -21.31
CA LYS A 496 15.16 -18.54 -21.86
C LYS A 496 15.75 -17.59 -20.81
N LEU A 497 14.98 -17.24 -19.77
CA LEU A 497 15.33 -16.15 -18.86
C LEU A 497 15.63 -16.60 -17.43
N ALA A 498 15.14 -17.77 -17.00
CA ALA A 498 15.11 -18.16 -15.58
C ALA A 498 16.00 -19.36 -15.22
N ARG A 499 16.80 -19.91 -16.15
CA ARG A 499 17.78 -20.95 -15.83
C ARG A 499 19.20 -20.39 -15.87
N GLY A 500 19.81 -20.24 -14.69
CA GLY A 500 21.26 -20.44 -14.55
C GLY A 500 21.54 -21.94 -14.65
N GLU A 501 22.68 -22.29 -15.25
CA GLU A 501 23.15 -23.69 -15.37
C GLU A 501 23.20 -24.43 -14.03
#